data_AF-A0A093GWF5-F1
#
_entry.id   AF-A0A093GWF5-F1
#
_cell.length_a   1.000
_cell.length_b   1.000
_cell.length_c   1.000
_cell.angle_alpha   90.00
_cell.angle_beta   90.00
_cell.angle_gamma   90.00
#
_symmetry.space_group_name_H-M   'P 1'
#
loop_
_entity.id
_entity.type
_entity.pdbx_description
1 polymer ?
#
loop_
_entity_poly.entity_id
_entity_poly.type
_entity_poly.pdbx_seq_one_letter_code
_entity_poly.pdbx_strand_id
1 'polypeptide(L)'
;LEAAFGSIADTRSHLEELQSNYSRRLASLRDSLNQTLQRCGHPCGNVSLNGLAFSTNFSTIPSVERQLEALGDVSGSNVTAELE
;
A
#
# COMPACT_ATOMS: atom_id res chain seq x y z
N LEU A 1 17.84 -17.29 -8.81
CA LEU A 1 16.52 -17.45 -8.17
C LEU A 1 16.44 -16.56 -6.92
N GLU A 2 17.37 -16.70 -5.98
CA GLU A 2 17.52 -15.82 -4.79
C GLU A 2 17.52 -14.32 -5.11
N ALA A 3 18.33 -13.87 -6.08
CA ALA A 3 18.37 -12.46 -6.47
C ALA A 3 17.01 -11.92 -6.98
N ALA A 4 16.23 -12.77 -7.66
CA ALA A 4 14.89 -12.40 -8.10
C ALA A 4 13.93 -12.29 -6.92
N PHE A 5 14.03 -13.19 -5.92
CA PHE A 5 13.23 -13.11 -4.70
C PHE A 5 13.55 -11.88 -3.85
N GLY A 6 14.83 -11.57 -3.68
CA GLY A 6 15.25 -10.33 -3.02
C GLY A 6 14.64 -9.10 -3.70
N SER A 7 14.71 -9.04 -5.04
CA SER A 7 14.11 -7.94 -5.80
C SER A 7 12.59 -7.83 -5.64
N ILE A 8 11.86 -8.95 -5.57
CA ILE A 8 10.40 -8.93 -5.34
C ILE A 8 10.08 -8.47 -3.92
N ALA A 9 10.83 -8.94 -2.91
CA ALA A 9 10.64 -8.52 -1.51
C ALA A 9 10.92 -7.03 -1.30
N ASP A 10 11.98 -6.50 -1.93
CA ASP A 10 12.32 -5.07 -1.90
C ASP A 10 11.22 -4.24 -2.57
N THR A 11 10.75 -4.68 -3.74
CA THR A 11 9.66 -4.01 -4.47
C THR A 11 8.38 -3.96 -3.63
N ARG A 12 8.02 -5.07 -2.97
CA ARG A 12 6.88 -5.13 -2.06
C ARG A 12 7.03 -4.12 -0.93
N SER A 13 8.16 -4.15 -0.22
CA SER A 13 8.43 -3.24 0.90
C SER A 13 8.34 -1.77 0.48
N HIS A 14 8.88 -1.45 -0.68
CA HIS A 14 8.80 -0.10 -1.25
C HIS A 14 7.36 0.33 -1.58
N LEU A 15 6.54 -0.57 -2.14
CA LEU A 15 5.14 -0.29 -2.42
C LEU A 15 4.33 -0.08 -1.14
N GLU A 16 4.59 -0.86 -0.09
CA GLU A 16 3.96 -0.70 1.24
C GLU A 16 4.33 0.65 1.87
N GLU A 17 5.59 1.08 1.76
CA GLU A 17 6.04 2.38 2.25
C GLU A 17 5.37 3.53 1.49
N LEU A 18 5.40 3.49 0.15
CA LEU A 18 4.74 4.49 -0.71
C LEU A 18 3.25 4.58 -0.35
N GLN A 19 2.59 3.44 -0.22
CA GLN A 19 1.19 3.36 0.17
C GLN A 19 0.93 4.05 1.53
N SER A 20 1.72 3.72 2.56
CA SER A 20 1.60 4.33 3.89
C SER A 20 1.82 5.84 3.85
N ASN A 21 2.76 6.29 3.02
CA ASN A 21 3.06 7.70 2.82
C ASN A 21 1.88 8.46 2.17
N TYR A 22 1.37 7.95 1.04
CA TYR A 22 0.27 8.57 0.32
C TYR A 22 -1.02 8.58 1.14
N SER A 23 -1.34 7.48 1.82
CA SER A 23 -2.53 7.38 2.67
C SER A 23 -2.55 8.47 3.74
N ARG A 24 -1.41 8.69 4.42
CA ARG A 24 -1.27 9.77 5.42
C ARG A 24 -1.40 11.15 4.79
N ARG A 25 -0.69 11.42 3.68
CA ARG A 25 -0.74 12.72 2.98
C ARG A 25 -2.15 13.08 2.53
N LEU A 26 -2.90 12.11 2.00
CA LEU A 26 -4.26 12.31 1.50
C LEU A 26 -5.26 12.54 2.63
N ALA A 27 -5.10 11.84 3.76
CA ALA A 27 -5.87 12.13 4.97
C ALA A 27 -5.65 13.58 5.44
N SER A 28 -4.38 14.01 5.56
CA SER A 28 -4.04 15.38 5.95
C SER A 28 -4.56 16.44 4.96
N LEU A 29 -4.54 16.14 3.66
CA LEU A 29 -5.12 17.02 2.64
C LEU A 29 -6.63 17.16 2.81
N ARG A 30 -7.34 16.05 3.05
CA ARG A 30 -8.79 16.05 3.29
C ARG A 30 -9.15 16.90 4.51
N ASP A 31 -8.38 16.76 5.59
CA ASP A 31 -8.59 17.54 6.82
C ASP A 31 -8.36 19.03 6.58
N SER A 32 -7.33 19.39 5.81
CA SER A 32 -7.02 20.77 5.44
C SER A 32 -8.12 21.39 4.58
N LEU A 33 -8.66 20.64 3.62
CA LEU A 33 -9.81 21.06 2.81
C LEU A 33 -11.06 21.25 3.67
N ASN A 34 -11.33 20.34 4.61
CA ASN A 34 -12.45 20.46 5.53
C ASN A 34 -12.37 21.75 6.37
N GLN A 35 -11.19 22.03 6.95
CA GLN A 35 -10.96 23.28 7.67
C GLN A 35 -11.16 24.52 6.78
N THR A 36 -10.75 24.45 5.52
CA THR A 36 -10.89 25.54 4.55
C THR A 36 -12.36 25.80 4.23
N LEU A 37 -13.15 24.75 3.98
CA LEU A 37 -14.58 24.86 3.73
C LEU A 37 -15.34 25.42 4.96
N GLN A 38 -14.98 24.98 6.17
CA GLN A 38 -15.53 25.51 7.40
C GLN A 38 -15.24 27.00 7.58
N ARG A 39 -14.01 27.44 7.29
CA ARG A 39 -13.63 28.87 7.35
C ARG A 39 -14.33 29.70 6.27
N CYS A 40 -14.54 29.14 5.08
CA CYS A 40 -15.30 29.80 4.03
C CYS A 40 -16.77 30.03 4.44
N GLY A 41 -17.37 29.11 5.19
CA GLY A 41 -18.76 29.24 5.65
C GLY A 41 -19.76 29.09 4.49
N HIS A 42 -20.81 29.91 4.46
CA HIS A 42 -21.77 29.90 3.35
C HIS A 42 -21.22 30.70 2.16
N PRO A 43 -21.22 30.16 0.92
CA PRO A 43 -21.93 28.97 0.45
C PRO A 43 -21.13 27.65 0.44
N CYS A 44 -19.85 27.69 0.80
CA CYS A 44 -18.93 26.54 0.76
C CYS A 44 -19.33 25.36 1.66
N GLY A 45 -20.16 25.57 2.68
CA GLY A 45 -20.55 24.53 3.66
C GLY A 45 -21.24 23.30 3.06
N ASN A 46 -21.78 23.41 1.84
CA ASN A 46 -22.42 22.30 1.13
C ASN A 46 -21.47 21.53 0.18
N VAL A 47 -20.21 21.94 0.07
CA VAL A 47 -19.22 21.25 -0.78
C VAL A 47 -18.88 19.91 -0.15
N SER A 48 -19.16 18.82 -0.87
CA SER A 48 -18.87 17.47 -0.42
C SER A 48 -17.40 17.11 -0.64
N LEU A 49 -16.74 16.58 0.39
CA LEU A 49 -15.42 15.98 0.31
C LEU A 49 -15.46 14.46 0.11
N ASN A 50 -16.63 13.87 -0.07
CA ASN A 50 -16.78 12.41 -0.17
C ASN A 50 -16.09 11.83 -1.42
N GLY A 51 -16.01 12.59 -2.51
CA GLY A 51 -15.25 12.21 -3.71
C GLY A 51 -13.72 12.23 -3.51
N LEU A 52 -13.25 12.78 -2.40
CA LEU A 52 -11.83 12.80 -2.00
C LEU A 52 -11.53 11.71 -0.95
N ALA A 53 -12.49 10.85 -0.63
CA ALA A 53 -12.26 9.68 0.20
C ALA A 53 -11.35 8.71 -0.56
N PHE A 54 -10.07 8.69 -0.18
CA PHE A 54 -9.13 7.74 -0.73
C PHE A 54 -9.35 6.39 -0.06
N SER A 55 -10.12 5.51 -0.70
CA SER A 55 -10.21 4.10 -0.31
C SER A 55 -9.32 3.30 -1.23
N THR A 56 -8.10 3.02 -0.79
CA THR A 56 -7.26 2.05 -1.48
C THR A 56 -7.02 0.88 -0.54
N ASN A 57 -7.76 -0.20 -0.79
CA ASN A 57 -7.58 -1.47 -0.10
C ASN A 57 -6.47 -2.26 -0.80
N PHE A 58 -5.21 -1.91 -0.56
CA PHE A 58 -4.10 -2.60 -1.23
C PHE A 58 -3.75 -3.96 -0.60
N SER A 59 -4.48 -4.37 0.45
CA SER A 59 -4.55 -5.77 0.89
C SER A 59 -5.19 -6.67 -0.19
N THR A 60 -5.78 -6.10 -1.25
CA THR A 60 -6.25 -6.83 -2.44
C THR A 60 -5.16 -7.11 -3.48
N ILE A 61 -3.87 -7.08 -3.13
CA ILE A 61 -2.81 -7.77 -3.89
C ILE A 61 -2.41 -9.12 -3.20
N PRO A 62 -3.36 -10.00 -2.82
CA PRO A 62 -3.08 -11.22 -2.06
C PRO A 62 -2.33 -12.27 -2.88
N SER A 63 -2.21 -12.09 -4.20
CA SER A 63 -1.45 -13.00 -5.05
C SER A 63 0.05 -12.91 -4.78
N VAL A 64 0.57 -11.71 -4.53
CA VAL A 64 2.02 -11.50 -4.40
C VAL A 64 2.50 -11.95 -3.03
N GLU A 65 1.74 -11.67 -1.97
CA GLU A 65 2.08 -12.07 -0.60
C GLU A 65 2.13 -13.58 -0.42
N ARG A 66 1.07 -14.31 -0.85
CA ARG A 66 1.06 -15.78 -0.78
C ARG A 66 2.10 -16.44 -1.69
N GLN A 67 2.39 -15.83 -2.84
CA GLN A 67 3.47 -16.31 -3.71
C GLN A 67 4.82 -16.13 -3.02
N LEU A 68 5.09 -14.97 -2.41
CA LEU A 68 6.33 -14.72 -1.69
C LEU A 68 6.52 -15.61 -0.46
N GLU A 69 5.48 -15.88 0.33
CA GLU A 69 5.53 -16.81 1.46
C GLU A 69 5.84 -18.24 1.00
N ALA A 70 5.07 -18.75 0.04
CA ALA A 70 5.30 -20.09 -0.52
C ALA A 70 6.71 -20.22 -1.15
N LEU A 71 7.25 -19.15 -1.72
CA LEU A 71 8.58 -19.13 -2.30
C LEU A 71 9.69 -18.98 -1.24
N GLY A 72 9.43 -18.26 -0.13
CA GLY A 72 10.31 -18.20 1.04
C GLY A 72 10.45 -19.56 1.71
N ASP A 73 9.34 -20.30 1.84
CA ASP A 73 9.33 -21.67 2.35
C ASP A 73 10.14 -22.63 1.46
N VAL A 74 10.08 -22.46 0.14
CA VAL A 74 10.87 -23.25 -0.84
C VAL A 74 12.36 -22.87 -0.83
N SER A 75 12.70 -21.59 -0.62
CA SER A 75 14.09 -21.14 -0.55
C SER A 75 14.78 -21.48 0.78
N GLY A 76 14.02 -21.59 1.88
CA GLY A 76 14.51 -21.99 3.20
C GLY A 76 14.53 -23.51 3.40
N SER A 77 13.75 -24.25 2.63
CA SER A 77 13.91 -25.70 2.50
C SER A 77 15.10 -25.97 1.59
N ASN A 78 15.99 -26.85 2.02
CA ASN A 78 17.23 -27.20 1.33
C ASN A 78 16.93 -28.04 0.06
N VAL A 79 16.17 -27.49 -0.89
CA VAL A 79 15.75 -28.17 -2.14
C VAL A 79 16.96 -28.49 -3.03
N THR A 80 18.08 -27.80 -2.82
CA THR A 80 19.38 -28.12 -3.43
C THR A 80 20.03 -29.41 -2.92
N ALA A 81 19.54 -30.03 -1.84
CA ALA A 81 20.06 -31.32 -1.37
C ALA A 81 19.34 -32.54 -1.98
N GLU A 82 18.26 -32.36 -2.74
CA GLU A 82 17.52 -33.44 -3.43
C GLU A 82 17.76 -33.48 -4.96
N LEU A 83 18.67 -32.66 -5.48
CA LEU A 83 19.14 -32.73 -6.85
C LEU A 83 20.64 -33.03 -6.82
N GLU A 84 20.97 -34.33 -6.89
CA GLU A 84 22.33 -34.92 -6.94
C GLU A 84 23.38 -34.12 -7.71
#